data_AF-A0A8S8XMZ8-F1
#
_entry.id   AF-A0A8S8XMZ8-F1
#
_cell.length_a   1.000
_cell.length_b   1.000
_cell.length_c   1.000
_cell.angle_alpha   90.00
_cell.angle_beta   90.00
_cell.angle_gamma   90.00
#
_symmetry.space_group_name_H-M   'P 1'
#
loop_
_entity.id
_entity.type
_entity.pdbx_description
1 polymer ?
#
loop_
_entity_poly.entity_id
_entity_poly.type
_entity_poly.pdbx_seq_one_letter_code
_entity_poly.pdbx_strand_id
1 'polypeptide(L)'
;MNLNDLNQLIEAKRQEITEWMEKKRAEVPIPIYGSVDVRDAGWKIAVVDANHFPAGFNNVAPEDEQHLSALLKNHINRRDEKCRWVHLYPESHTRNAAYVENLKTLQRLIEQAGFRCTVGSPELADHGSLAGNTRGR
;
A
#
# COMPACT_ATOMS: atom_id res chain seq x y z
N MET A 1 -32.00 -5.38 -10.67
CA MET A 1 -31.70 -4.78 -9.35
C MET A 1 -30.96 -3.49 -9.64
N ASN A 2 -31.47 -2.34 -9.23
CA ASN A 2 -30.81 -1.06 -9.47
C ASN A 2 -29.64 -0.90 -8.47
N LEU A 3 -28.52 -0.29 -8.86
CA LEU A 3 -27.39 -0.04 -7.95
C LEU A 3 -27.80 0.78 -6.72
N ASN A 4 -28.79 1.66 -6.86
CA ASN A 4 -29.34 2.42 -5.74
C ASN A 4 -29.99 1.52 -4.67
N ASP A 5 -30.63 0.42 -5.07
CA ASP A 5 -31.22 -0.54 -4.14
C ASP A 5 -30.13 -1.30 -3.37
N LEU A 6 -29.00 -1.62 -4.03
CA LEU A 6 -27.84 -2.22 -3.38
C LEU A 6 -27.22 -1.28 -2.36
N ASN A 7 -27.07 0.01 -2.67
CA ASN A 7 -26.49 0.97 -1.74
C ASN A 7 -27.30 1.05 -0.43
N GLN A 8 -28.63 1.15 -0.52
CA GLN A 8 -29.48 1.17 0.67
C GLN A 8 -29.35 -0.12 1.49
N LEU A 9 -29.25 -1.27 0.83
CA LEU A 9 -29.05 -2.55 1.51
C LEU A 9 -27.68 -2.63 2.21
N ILE A 10 -26.61 -2.18 1.55
CA ILE A 10 -25.25 -2.14 2.12
C ILE A 10 -25.23 -1.26 3.37
N GLU A 11 -25.84 -0.08 3.30
CA GLU A 11 -25.92 0.83 4.45
C GLU A 11 -26.73 0.24 5.61
N ALA A 12 -27.89 -0.36 5.32
CA ALA A 12 -28.71 -1.04 6.33
C ALA A 12 -27.99 -2.22 6.99
N LYS A 13 -26.96 -2.78 6.33
CA LYS A 13 -26.17 -3.93 6.78
C LYS A 13 -24.74 -3.55 7.20
N ARG A 14 -24.40 -2.26 7.29
CA ARG A 14 -23.04 -1.76 7.55
C ARG A 14 -22.37 -2.43 8.75
N GLN A 15 -23.08 -2.55 9.87
CA GLN A 15 -22.52 -3.16 11.08
C GLN A 15 -22.23 -4.65 10.89
N GLU A 16 -23.21 -5.40 10.36
CA GLU A 16 -23.08 -6.84 10.08
C GLU A 16 -21.92 -7.12 9.10
N ILE A 17 -21.78 -6.30 8.06
CA ILE A 17 -20.67 -6.38 7.09
C ILE A 17 -19.33 -6.10 7.78
N THR A 18 -19.27 -5.08 8.65
CA THR A 18 -18.04 -4.69 9.35
C THR A 18 -17.56 -5.80 10.28
N GLU A 19 -18.45 -6.35 11.11
CA GLU A 19 -18.16 -7.47 12.02
C GLU A 19 -17.73 -8.72 11.25
N TRP A 20 -18.40 -9.03 10.14
CA TRP A 20 -18.04 -10.15 9.27
C TRP A 20 -16.65 -9.95 8.65
N MET A 21 -16.33 -8.75 8.17
CA MET A 21 -15.03 -8.42 7.58
C MET A 21 -13.90 -8.51 8.61
N GLU A 22 -14.12 -8.08 9.85
CA GLU A 22 -13.15 -8.23 10.95
C GLU A 22 -12.88 -9.70 11.24
N LYS A 23 -13.92 -10.52 11.37
CA LYS A 23 -13.79 -11.97 11.56
C LYS A 23 -12.99 -12.60 10.42
N LYS A 24 -13.33 -12.29 9.16
CA LYS A 24 -12.63 -12.84 7.98
C LYS A 24 -11.18 -12.39 7.88
N ARG A 25 -10.88 -11.14 8.21
CA ARG A 25 -9.50 -10.63 8.24
C ARG A 25 -8.66 -11.28 9.34
N ALA A 26 -9.25 -11.75 10.44
CA ALA A 26 -8.52 -12.49 11.47
C ALA A 26 -8.20 -13.94 11.06
N GLU A 27 -8.89 -14.49 10.05
CA GLU A 27 -8.67 -15.86 9.55
C GLU A 27 -7.47 -15.97 8.57
N VAL A 28 -6.98 -14.86 8.02
CA VAL A 28 -5.92 -14.84 7.00
C VAL A 28 -4.85 -13.77 7.28
N PRO A 29 -3.58 -14.00 6.90
CA PRO A 29 -2.57 -12.94 6.99
C PRO A 29 -2.93 -11.80 6.03
N ILE A 30 -2.99 -10.59 6.56
CA ILE A 30 -3.24 -9.38 5.76
C ILE A 30 -1.92 -8.98 5.09
N PRO A 31 -1.89 -8.68 3.78
CA PRO A 31 -0.70 -8.12 3.14
C PRO A 31 -0.40 -6.71 3.66
N ILE A 32 0.85 -6.25 3.51
CA ILE A 32 1.25 -4.90 3.96
C ILE A 32 0.49 -3.80 3.23
N TYR A 33 0.24 -4.00 1.94
CA TYR A 33 -0.60 -3.16 1.10
C TYR A 33 -1.10 -3.99 -0.10
N GLY A 34 -2.00 -3.40 -0.88
CA GLY A 34 -2.41 -3.88 -2.19
C GLY A 34 -3.33 -2.86 -2.84
N SER A 35 -3.58 -3.00 -4.13
CA SER A 35 -4.61 -2.24 -4.85
C SER A 35 -5.62 -3.19 -5.48
N VAL A 36 -6.83 -2.69 -5.69
CA VAL A 36 -7.87 -3.38 -6.46
C VAL A 36 -8.45 -2.40 -7.46
N ASP A 37 -8.59 -2.85 -8.70
CA ASP A 37 -9.27 -2.06 -9.73
C ASP A 37 -10.76 -2.39 -9.68
N VAL A 38 -11.59 -1.38 -9.52
CA VAL A 38 -13.05 -1.51 -9.48
C VAL A 38 -13.64 -0.86 -10.74
N ARG A 39 -14.54 -1.56 -11.42
CA ARG A 39 -15.30 -1.02 -12.54
C ARG A 39 -16.78 -0.93 -12.21
N ASP A 40 -17.36 0.23 -12.51
CA ASP A 40 -18.80 0.49 -12.42
C ASP A 40 -19.39 0.61 -13.83
N ALA A 41 -20.34 -0.25 -14.15
CA ALA A 41 -21.08 -0.26 -15.42
C ALA A 41 -22.50 0.35 -15.30
N GLY A 42 -22.86 0.94 -14.16
CA GLY A 42 -24.20 1.48 -13.86
C GLY A 42 -25.24 0.42 -13.47
N TRP A 43 -24.99 -0.85 -13.79
CA TRP A 43 -25.81 -2.00 -13.38
C TRP A 43 -25.01 -3.07 -12.62
N LYS A 44 -23.68 -2.93 -12.56
CA LYS A 44 -22.77 -3.84 -11.89
C LYS A 44 -21.50 -3.11 -11.48
N ILE A 45 -21.10 -3.33 -10.23
CA ILE A 45 -19.78 -2.94 -9.71
C ILE A 45 -19.01 -4.23 -9.45
N ALA A 46 -17.78 -4.32 -9.96
CA ALA A 46 -16.93 -5.49 -9.77
C ALA A 46 -15.46 -5.13 -9.63
N VAL A 47 -14.74 -5.89 -8.81
CA VAL A 47 -13.28 -5.93 -8.81
C VAL A 47 -12.84 -6.69 -10.06
N VAL A 48 -11.94 -6.08 -10.84
CA VAL A 48 -11.44 -6.65 -12.10
C VAL A 48 -9.96 -7.00 -12.06
N ASP A 49 -9.20 -6.40 -11.15
CA ASP A 49 -7.80 -6.72 -10.90
C ASP A 49 -7.45 -6.54 -9.42
N ALA A 50 -6.46 -7.31 -8.95
CA ALA A 50 -5.90 -7.18 -7.61
C ALA A 50 -4.38 -7.29 -7.68
N ASN A 51 -3.69 -6.28 -7.16
CA ASN A 51 -2.23 -6.20 -7.21
C ASN A 51 -1.65 -6.11 -5.79
N HIS A 52 -0.78 -7.05 -5.44
CA HIS A 52 -0.09 -7.06 -4.15
C HIS A 52 1.10 -6.09 -4.07
N PHE A 53 1.60 -5.59 -5.20
CA PHE A 53 2.72 -4.65 -5.28
C PHE A 53 2.40 -3.47 -6.22
N PRO A 54 1.43 -2.62 -5.85
CA PRO A 54 1.07 -1.47 -6.68
C PRO A 54 2.18 -0.42 -6.72
N ALA A 55 2.31 0.22 -7.87
CA ALA A 55 3.23 1.32 -8.11
C ALA A 55 2.49 2.67 -8.22
N GLY A 56 1.60 2.95 -7.26
CA GLY A 56 0.67 4.09 -7.31
C GLY A 56 0.67 5.00 -6.08
N PHE A 57 1.58 4.83 -5.11
CA PHE A 57 1.63 5.66 -3.91
C PHE A 57 1.89 7.13 -4.22
N ASN A 58 2.55 7.44 -5.34
CA ASN A 58 2.74 8.80 -5.84
C ASN A 58 1.45 9.50 -6.29
N ASN A 59 0.34 8.78 -6.41
CA ASN A 59 -0.97 9.35 -6.79
C ASN A 59 -1.87 9.64 -5.58
N VAL A 60 -1.41 9.36 -4.36
CA VAL A 60 -2.16 9.65 -3.13
C VAL A 60 -2.13 11.16 -2.85
N ALA A 61 -3.25 11.71 -2.36
CA ALA A 61 -3.30 13.10 -1.93
C ALA A 61 -2.38 13.36 -0.73
N PRO A 62 -1.64 14.49 -0.70
CA PRO A 62 -0.74 14.82 0.43
C PRO A 62 -1.44 14.83 1.80
N GLU A 63 -2.73 15.14 1.81
CA GLU A 63 -3.62 15.18 2.98
C GLU A 63 -3.74 13.81 3.66
N ASP A 64 -3.68 12.73 2.86
CA ASP A 64 -3.86 11.35 3.33
C ASP A 64 -2.54 10.72 3.82
N GLU A 65 -1.39 11.35 3.57
CA GLU A 65 -0.07 10.76 3.89
C GLU A 65 0.05 10.44 5.38
N GLN A 66 -0.42 11.33 6.26
CA GLN A 66 -0.38 11.10 7.70
C GLN A 66 -1.20 9.87 8.11
N HIS A 67 -2.38 9.70 7.49
CA HIS A 67 -3.24 8.55 7.75
C HIS A 67 -2.60 7.26 7.24
N LEU A 68 -2.10 7.26 6.00
CA LEU A 68 -1.42 6.10 5.42
C LEU A 68 -0.15 5.70 6.19
N SER A 69 0.63 6.68 6.63
CA SER A 69 1.81 6.47 7.47
C SER A 69 1.43 5.76 8.79
N ALA A 70 0.34 6.20 9.44
CA ALA A 70 -0.17 5.53 10.65
C ALA A 70 -0.65 4.09 10.36
N LEU A 71 -1.31 3.85 9.23
CA LEU A 71 -1.73 2.50 8.82
C LEU A 71 -0.54 1.57 8.56
N LEU A 72 0.50 2.05 7.87
CA LEU A 72 1.75 1.32 7.67
C LEU A 72 2.42 0.99 9.01
N LYS A 73 2.49 1.96 9.93
CA LYS A 73 3.01 1.74 11.28
C LYS A 73 2.26 0.64 12.02
N ASN A 74 0.93 0.71 12.01
CA ASN A 74 0.09 -0.29 12.65
C ASN A 74 0.26 -1.67 12.02
N HIS A 75 0.48 -1.75 10.71
CA HIS A 75 0.74 -3.01 10.04
C HIS A 75 2.12 -3.58 10.42
N ILE A 76 3.17 -2.78 10.34
CA ILE A 76 4.54 -3.20 10.67
C ILE A 76 4.62 -3.65 12.13
N ASN A 77 4.06 -2.89 13.07
CA ASN A 77 4.07 -3.24 14.50
C ASN A 77 3.26 -4.51 14.79
N ARG A 78 2.14 -4.74 14.09
CA ARG A 78 1.38 -6.00 14.20
C ARG A 78 2.21 -7.22 13.77
N ARG A 79 3.14 -7.04 12.84
CA ARG A 79 4.04 -8.10 12.37
C ARG A 79 5.26 -8.26 13.27
N ASP A 80 5.88 -7.15 13.66
CA ASP A 80 7.05 -7.10 14.55
C ASP A 80 7.14 -5.74 15.26
N GLU A 81 6.77 -5.70 16.54
CA GLU A 81 6.83 -4.51 17.40
C GLU A 81 8.25 -3.99 17.62
N LYS A 82 9.29 -4.81 17.39
CA LYS A 82 10.69 -4.44 17.54
C LYS A 82 11.31 -3.95 16.23
N CYS A 83 10.54 -3.93 15.14
CA CYS A 83 11.02 -3.45 13.85
C CYS A 83 11.52 -2.00 13.98
N ARG A 84 12.76 -1.77 13.54
CA ARG A 84 13.37 -0.42 13.49
C ARG A 84 13.72 0.01 12.08
N TRP A 85 13.76 -0.94 11.15
CA TRP A 85 14.27 -0.73 9.80
C TRP A 85 13.45 -1.55 8.80
N VAL A 86 12.93 -0.86 7.79
CA VAL A 86 12.29 -1.45 6.62
C VAL A 86 13.18 -1.23 5.41
N HIS A 87 13.43 -2.28 4.63
CA HIS A 87 14.13 -2.19 3.35
C HIS A 87 13.14 -2.41 2.21
N LEU A 88 13.07 -1.47 1.28
CA LEU A 88 12.32 -1.59 0.04
C LEU A 88 13.21 -2.24 -1.01
N TYR A 89 12.80 -3.40 -1.50
CA TYR A 89 13.42 -4.08 -2.63
C TYR A 89 12.62 -3.75 -3.89
N PRO A 90 13.07 -2.81 -4.73
CA PRO A 90 12.36 -2.40 -5.93
C PRO A 90 12.57 -3.38 -7.09
N GLU A 91 11.70 -3.30 -8.09
CA GLU A 91 11.91 -3.92 -9.40
C GLU A 91 13.08 -3.25 -10.13
N SER A 92 13.71 -3.98 -11.05
CA SER A 92 14.85 -3.51 -11.84
C SER A 92 14.50 -2.38 -12.85
N HIS A 93 13.25 -1.89 -12.86
CA HIS A 93 12.70 -0.89 -13.78
C HIS A 93 13.11 0.55 -13.43
N THR A 94 14.41 0.84 -13.45
CA THR A 94 15.00 2.13 -13.05
C THR A 94 14.69 3.33 -13.94
N ARG A 95 14.21 3.10 -15.17
CA ARG A 95 13.98 4.17 -16.16
C ARG A 95 12.59 4.79 -16.11
N ASN A 96 11.67 4.22 -15.33
CA ASN A 96 10.32 4.77 -15.19
C ASN A 96 10.28 5.81 -14.07
N ALA A 97 10.19 7.09 -14.42
CA ALA A 97 10.14 8.19 -13.46
C ALA A 97 8.97 8.08 -12.47
N ALA A 98 7.79 7.63 -12.92
CA ALA A 98 6.63 7.46 -12.04
C ALA A 98 6.87 6.35 -11.00
N TYR A 99 7.57 5.27 -11.39
CA TYR A 99 7.96 4.21 -10.45
C TYR A 99 8.96 4.73 -9.40
N VAL A 100 9.92 5.55 -9.81
CA VAL A 100 10.87 6.18 -8.90
C VAL A 100 10.15 7.08 -7.89
N GLU A 101 9.18 7.89 -8.34
CA GLU A 101 8.39 8.72 -7.43
C GLU A 101 7.50 7.89 -6.50
N ASN A 102 6.93 6.78 -6.98
CA ASN A 102 6.23 5.82 -6.13
C ASN A 102 7.13 5.30 -4.99
N LEU A 103 8.37 4.88 -5.31
CA LEU A 103 9.33 4.41 -4.31
C LEU A 103 9.70 5.49 -3.30
N LYS A 104 9.93 6.73 -3.74
CA LYS A 104 10.21 7.87 -2.86
C LYS A 104 9.04 8.17 -1.93
N THR A 105 7.82 8.15 -2.43
CA THR A 105 6.63 8.37 -1.60
C THR A 105 6.47 7.25 -0.58
N LEU A 106 6.64 5.99 -0.97
CA LEU A 106 6.57 4.87 -0.03
C LEU A 106 7.67 4.96 1.05
N GLN A 107 8.90 5.30 0.66
CA GLN A 107 10.00 5.55 1.60
C GLN A 107 9.62 6.66 2.59
N ARG A 108 9.10 7.80 2.11
CA ARG A 108 8.67 8.92 2.94
C ARG A 108 7.60 8.51 3.95
N LEU A 109 6.59 7.74 3.54
CA LEU A 109 5.51 7.28 4.42
C LEU A 109 6.04 6.37 5.55
N ILE A 110 6.99 5.48 5.23
CA ILE A 110 7.64 4.58 6.19
C ILE A 110 8.53 5.37 7.17
N GLU A 111 9.25 6.38 6.69
CA GLU A 111 10.07 7.25 7.54
C GLU A 111 9.21 8.11 8.47
N GLN A 112 8.11 8.68 7.96
CA GLN A 112 7.11 9.38 8.77
C GLN A 112 6.50 8.48 9.85
N ALA A 113 6.38 7.18 9.59
CA ALA A 113 5.86 6.21 10.55
C ALA A 113 6.85 5.94 11.72
N GLY A 114 8.09 6.41 11.59
CA GLY A 114 9.15 6.33 12.60
C GLY A 114 10.14 5.20 12.38
N PHE A 115 10.16 4.57 11.20
CA PHE A 115 11.13 3.54 10.87
C PHE A 115 12.28 4.12 10.05
N ARG A 116 13.48 3.57 10.19
CA ARG A 116 14.51 3.75 9.17
C ARG A 116 14.01 3.09 7.89
N CYS A 117 14.16 3.75 6.74
CA CYS A 117 13.89 3.15 5.44
C CYS A 117 15.12 3.21 4.54
N THR A 118 15.31 2.17 3.73
CA THR A 118 16.34 2.12 2.68
C THR A 118 15.75 1.50 1.44
N VAL A 119 16.28 1.85 0.27
CA VAL A 119 15.82 1.32 -1.03
C VAL A 119 17.01 0.75 -1.78
N GLY A 120 16.90 -0.46 -2.31
CA GLY A 120 17.94 -1.02 -3.18
C GLY A 120 17.74 -2.49 -3.53
N SER A 121 18.49 -2.94 -4.54
CA SER A 121 18.65 -4.34 -4.89
C SER A 121 20.04 -4.57 -5.49
N PRO A 122 20.57 -5.80 -5.50
CA PRO A 122 21.87 -6.10 -6.13
C PRO A 122 21.94 -5.69 -7.61
N GLU A 123 20.84 -5.82 -8.34
CA GLU A 123 20.73 -5.43 -9.76
C GLU A 123 20.82 -3.92 -9.98
N LEU A 124 20.55 -3.13 -8.94
CA LEU A 124 20.68 -1.67 -8.95
C LEU A 124 22.09 -1.20 -8.61
N ALA A 125 22.99 -2.09 -8.19
CA ALA A 125 24.37 -1.72 -7.86
C ALA A 125 25.09 -1.08 -9.07
N ASP A 126 24.73 -1.50 -10.29
CA ASP A 126 25.27 -0.97 -11.55
C ASP A 126 24.49 0.26 -12.09
N HIS A 127 23.32 0.55 -11.50
CA HIS A 127 22.45 1.67 -11.87
C HIS A 127 22.41 2.70 -10.74
N GLY A 128 23.45 3.54 -10.68
CA GLY A 128 23.68 4.55 -9.63
C GLY A 128 22.63 5.67 -9.46
N SER A 129 21.42 5.54 -10.03
CA SER A 129 20.37 6.56 -10.00
C SER A 129 19.29 6.36 -8.92
N LEU A 130 19.34 5.29 -8.12
CA LEU A 130 18.47 5.13 -6.94
C LEU A 130 19.21 5.39 -5.61
N ALA A 131 20.40 5.98 -5.66
CA ALA A 131 21.23 6.25 -4.50
C ALA A 131 20.67 7.38 -3.62
N GLY A 132 19.68 7.05 -2.80
CA GLY A 132 19.56 7.59 -1.44
C GLY A 132 20.41 6.76 -0.49
N ASN A 133 21.72 7.02 -0.45
CA ASN A 133 22.72 6.48 0.49
C ASN A 133 23.07 4.98 0.42
N THR A 134 23.86 4.60 -0.58
CA THR A 134 24.96 3.63 -0.40
C THR A 134 26.24 4.39 -0.06
N ARG A 135 26.39 4.79 1.22
CA ARG A 135 27.73 5.03 1.77
C ARG A 135 28.05 3.87 2.69
N GLY A 136 28.93 2.99 2.19
CA GLY A 136 29.68 2.11 3.05
C GLY A 136 30.51 2.94 4.03
N ARG A 137 30.27 2.69 5.32
CA ARG A 137 31.26 2.52 6.38
C ARG A 137 30.54 1.96 7.60
#